data_AF-A0A3N5RCN3-F1
#
_entry.id   AF-A0A3N5RCN3-F1
#
_cell.length_a   1.000
_cell.length_b   1.000
_cell.length_c   1.000
_cell.angle_alpha   90.00
_cell.angle_beta   90.00
_cell.angle_gamma   90.00
#
_symmetry.space_group_name_H-M   'P 1'
#
loop_
_entity.id
_entity.type
_entity.pdbx_description
1 polymer ?
#
loop_
_entity_poly.entity_id
_entity_poly.type
_entity_poly.pdbx_seq_one_letter_code
_entity_poly.pdbx_strand_id
1 'polypeptide(L)'
;MQLPKPNFNGEMTLEATLKNQRIIRAFQSDPISSEFLGQMFWAAYGGTESDGFKRSAAWGGALYPLDLYALIEAGHVGRHIFSEAKALGLGSGIVGVFEDQRVIEILGIPQAHEPLLIMPMGKKG
;
A
#
# COMPACT_ATOMS: atom_id res chain seq x y z
N MET A 1 16.54 -6.42 6.28
CA MET A 1 15.73 -7.62 6.02
C MET A 1 15.64 -7.80 4.51
N GLN A 2 15.85 -9.01 4.00
CA GLN A 2 15.66 -9.30 2.57
C GLN A 2 14.27 -9.89 2.37
N LEU A 3 13.47 -9.29 1.47
CA LEU A 3 12.13 -9.77 1.16
C LEU A 3 12.13 -10.61 -0.11
N PRO A 4 11.22 -11.61 -0.22
CA PRO A 4 11.02 -12.35 -1.46
C PRO A 4 10.69 -11.43 -2.63
N LYS A 5 11.10 -11.84 -3.84
CA LYS A 5 10.71 -11.12 -5.07
C LYS A 5 9.20 -11.23 -5.28
N PRO A 6 8.56 -10.19 -5.83
CA PRO A 6 7.14 -10.23 -6.14
C PRO A 6 6.81 -11.30 -7.20
N ASN A 7 5.62 -11.88 -7.09
CA ASN A 7 5.04 -12.73 -8.12
C ASN A 7 4.19 -11.88 -9.06
N PHE A 8 4.43 -11.98 -10.37
CA PHE A 8 3.71 -11.26 -11.41
C PHE A 8 2.55 -12.08 -12.02
N ASN A 9 2.40 -13.34 -11.64
CA ASN A 9 1.40 -14.26 -12.16
C ASN A 9 0.35 -14.57 -11.08
N GLY A 10 -0.59 -13.64 -10.87
CA GLY A 10 -1.72 -13.81 -9.95
C GLY A 10 -2.87 -14.61 -10.57
N GLU A 11 -3.65 -15.31 -9.74
CA GLU A 11 -4.80 -16.11 -10.18
C GLU A 11 -6.10 -15.29 -10.31
N MET A 12 -6.22 -14.19 -9.55
CA MET A 12 -7.40 -13.32 -9.57
C MET A 12 -7.26 -12.24 -10.65
N THR A 13 -8.28 -12.08 -11.49
CA THR A 13 -8.29 -11.01 -12.51
C THR A 13 -8.48 -9.64 -11.89
N LEU A 14 -8.03 -8.60 -12.59
CA LEU A 14 -8.22 -7.22 -12.16
C LEU A 14 -9.71 -6.91 -11.93
N GLU A 15 -10.60 -7.27 -12.86
CA GLU A 15 -12.04 -7.06 -12.75
C GLU A 15 -12.62 -7.73 -11.50
N ALA A 16 -12.16 -8.96 -11.20
CA ALA A 16 -12.57 -9.69 -10.02
C ALA A 16 -12.09 -9.00 -8.73
N THR A 17 -10.87 -8.43 -8.70
CA THR A 17 -10.41 -7.63 -7.56
C THR A 17 -11.32 -6.41 -7.37
N LEU A 18 -11.54 -5.61 -8.41
CA LEU A 18 -12.30 -4.36 -8.36
C LEU A 18 -13.76 -4.61 -7.94
N LYS A 19 -14.40 -5.64 -8.51
CA LYS A 19 -15.79 -6.00 -8.20
C LYS A 19 -15.99 -6.42 -6.75
N ASN A 20 -15.04 -7.19 -6.21
CA ASN A 20 -15.18 -7.84 -4.90
C ASN A 20 -14.41 -7.12 -3.78
N GLN A 21 -13.88 -5.93 -4.06
CA GLN A 21 -13.15 -5.12 -3.10
C GLN A 21 -14.08 -4.57 -2.02
N ARG A 22 -13.66 -4.71 -0.77
CA ARG A 22 -14.36 -4.21 0.42
C ARG A 22 -13.33 -3.79 1.46
N ILE A 23 -13.67 -2.76 2.25
CA ILE A 23 -12.88 -2.36 3.41
C ILE A 23 -13.08 -3.39 4.51
N ILE A 24 -11.97 -3.93 5.03
CA ILE A 24 -11.94 -4.86 6.16
C ILE A 24 -11.31 -4.15 7.35
N ARG A 25 -11.91 -4.33 8.54
CA ARG A 25 -11.44 -3.71 9.80
C ARG A 25 -11.23 -4.71 10.93
N ALA A 26 -11.56 -5.98 10.69
CA ALA A 26 -11.35 -7.08 11.62
C ALA A 26 -10.34 -8.05 11.00
N PHE A 27 -9.28 -8.35 11.75
CA PHE A 27 -8.16 -9.17 11.30
C PHE A 27 -7.88 -10.27 12.31
N GLN A 28 -7.43 -11.41 11.81
CA GLN A 28 -6.87 -12.46 12.65
C GLN A 28 -5.55 -11.98 13.26
N SER A 29 -5.18 -12.54 14.42
CA SER A 29 -3.91 -12.25 15.09
C SER A 29 -2.69 -12.89 14.41
N ASP A 30 -2.91 -13.83 13.50
CA ASP A 30 -1.83 -14.49 12.77
C ASP A 30 -1.03 -13.48 11.93
N PRO A 31 0.31 -13.51 12.00
CA PRO A 31 1.13 -12.64 11.20
C PRO A 31 0.97 -12.94 9.70
N ILE A 32 1.13 -11.90 8.87
CA ILE A 32 1.28 -12.06 7.42
C ILE A 32 2.68 -12.61 7.10
N SER A 33 2.79 -13.38 6.02
CA SER A 33 4.08 -13.96 5.62
C SER A 33 4.99 -12.91 4.96
N SER A 34 6.29 -13.18 4.92
CA SER A 34 7.28 -12.33 4.26
C SER A 34 7.00 -12.16 2.76
N GLU A 35 6.42 -13.17 2.12
CA GLU A 35 6.04 -13.16 0.72
C GLU A 35 4.92 -12.15 0.48
N PHE A 36 3.89 -12.15 1.34
CA PHE A 36 2.83 -11.14 1.27
C PHE A 36 3.38 -9.74 1.54
N LEU A 37 4.26 -9.58 2.52
CA LEU A 37 4.86 -8.28 2.81
C LEU A 37 5.66 -7.75 1.62
N GLY A 38 6.48 -8.60 0.99
CA GLY A 38 7.24 -8.25 -0.21
C GLY A 38 6.34 -7.89 -1.40
N GLN A 39 5.30 -8.69 -1.63
CA GLN A 39 4.31 -8.43 -2.68
C GLN A 39 3.59 -7.09 -2.46
N MET A 40 3.17 -6.79 -1.22
CA MET A 40 2.47 -5.55 -0.88
C MET A 40 3.36 -4.31 -1.06
N PHE A 41 4.62 -4.36 -0.64
CA PHE A 41 5.55 -3.25 -0.87
C PHE A 41 5.84 -3.05 -2.35
N TRP A 42 5.95 -4.14 -3.10
CA TRP A 42 6.07 -4.04 -4.55
C TRP A 42 4.82 -3.40 -5.18
N ALA A 43 3.62 -3.84 -4.82
CA ALA A 43 2.38 -3.29 -5.36
C ALA A 43 2.20 -1.80 -5.00
N ALA A 44 2.61 -1.40 -3.79
CA ALA A 44 2.53 -0.03 -3.33
C ALA A 44 3.47 0.91 -4.11
N TYR A 45 4.77 0.59 -4.21
CA TYR A 45 5.76 1.49 -4.84
C TYR A 45 7.05 0.79 -5.32
N GLY A 46 7.00 -0.52 -5.60
CA GLY A 46 8.14 -1.30 -6.07
C GLY A 46 8.60 -0.93 -7.48
N GLY A 47 9.87 -1.22 -7.78
CA GLY A 47 10.42 -1.05 -9.13
C GLY A 47 9.83 -2.05 -10.12
N THR A 48 9.54 -1.60 -11.34
CA THR A 48 9.03 -2.44 -12.45
C THR A 48 10.07 -2.69 -13.55
N GLU A 49 11.16 -1.91 -13.57
CA GLU A 49 12.29 -2.08 -14.48
C GLU A 49 13.62 -2.15 -13.72
N SER A 50 14.67 -2.63 -14.39
CA SER A 50 15.99 -2.84 -13.78
C SER A 50 16.72 -1.54 -13.40
N ASP A 51 16.29 -0.40 -13.94
CA ASP A 51 16.83 0.92 -13.59
C ASP A 51 16.29 1.47 -12.25
N GLY A 52 15.23 0.88 -11.71
CA GLY A 52 14.58 1.31 -10.48
C GLY A 52 13.84 2.66 -10.58
N PHE A 53 13.76 3.26 -11.77
CA PHE A 53 13.08 4.53 -11.98
C PHE A 53 11.57 4.34 -12.08
N LYS A 54 11.14 3.34 -12.87
CA LYS A 54 9.71 3.05 -13.04
C LYS A 54 9.16 2.30 -11.83
N ARG A 55 8.01 2.77 -11.35
CA ARG A 55 7.32 2.26 -10.17
C ARG A 55 6.04 1.53 -10.57
N SER A 56 5.58 0.63 -9.71
CA SER A 56 4.28 -0.03 -9.87
C SER A 56 3.15 0.99 -9.83
N ALA A 57 3.16 1.91 -8.86
CA ALA A 57 2.29 3.07 -8.85
C ALA A 57 2.71 4.09 -9.90
N ALA A 58 1.74 4.52 -10.71
CA ALA A 58 1.95 5.60 -11.67
C ALA A 58 2.15 6.93 -10.92
N TRP A 59 3.20 7.66 -11.30
CA TRP A 59 3.50 8.97 -10.76
C TRP A 59 3.72 9.97 -11.90
N GLY A 60 3.21 11.19 -11.73
CA GLY A 60 3.23 12.26 -12.76
C GLY A 60 4.58 12.95 -12.99
N GLY A 61 5.70 12.41 -12.49
CA GLY A 61 7.04 12.94 -12.74
C GLY A 61 7.40 14.24 -12.01
N ALA A 62 6.68 14.58 -10.93
CA ALA A 62 6.80 15.78 -10.09
C ALA A 62 7.47 17.00 -10.75
N LEU A 63 6.78 17.60 -11.71
CA LEU A 63 7.22 18.89 -12.27
C LEU A 63 6.85 20.09 -11.38
N TYR A 64 6.03 19.91 -10.33
CA TYR A 64 5.61 20.99 -9.42
C TYR A 64 5.40 20.50 -7.98
N PRO A 65 5.77 21.30 -6.95
CA PRO A 65 5.49 20.99 -5.56
C PRO A 65 4.09 21.50 -5.22
N LEU A 66 3.12 20.60 -5.05
CA LEU A 66 1.83 20.93 -4.43
C LEU A 66 1.38 19.74 -3.60
N ASP A 67 0.98 19.98 -2.35
CA ASP A 67 0.46 18.98 -1.40
C ASP A 67 -0.70 18.15 -1.99
N LEU A 68 -1.42 18.74 -2.95
CA LEU A 68 -2.44 18.06 -3.74
C LEU A 68 -1.91 16.81 -4.47
N TYR A 69 -0.70 16.87 -5.05
CA TYR A 69 -0.12 15.71 -5.71
C TYR A 69 0.24 14.62 -4.71
N ALA A 70 0.69 14.97 -3.50
CA ALA A 70 0.97 13.98 -2.46
C ALA A 70 -0.30 13.22 -2.05
N LEU A 71 -1.44 13.91 -1.95
CA LEU A 71 -2.75 13.28 -1.71
C LEU A 71 -3.21 12.38 -2.86
N ILE A 72 -3.00 12.81 -4.12
CA ILE A 72 -3.31 11.99 -5.30
C ILE A 72 -2.47 10.71 -5.30
N GLU A 73 -1.16 10.84 -5.07
CA GLU A 73 -0.23 9.71 -5.00
C GLU A 73 -0.57 8.76 -3.85
N ALA A 74 -0.86 9.29 -2.65
CA ALA A 74 -1.30 8.49 -1.52
C ALA A 74 -2.59 7.71 -1.85
N GLY A 75 -3.53 8.32 -2.57
CA GLY A 75 -4.73 7.66 -3.08
C GLY A 75 -4.44 6.55 -4.09
N HIS A 76 -3.53 6.78 -5.05
CA HIS A 76 -3.10 5.78 -6.02
C HIS A 76 -2.43 4.58 -5.35
N VAL A 77 -1.45 4.83 -4.48
CA VAL A 77 -0.77 3.81 -3.69
C VAL A 77 -1.78 3.04 -2.82
N GLY A 78 -2.72 3.75 -2.19
CA GLY A 78 -3.77 3.12 -1.40
C GLY A 78 -4.65 2.19 -2.22
N ARG A 79 -5.00 2.58 -3.46
CA ARG A 79 -5.77 1.71 -4.35
C ARG A 79 -4.99 0.46 -4.75
N HIS A 80 -3.70 0.59 -5.05
CA HIS A 80 -2.83 -0.55 -5.36
C HIS A 80 -2.82 -1.56 -4.22
N ILE A 81 -2.62 -1.07 -2.99
CA ILE A 81 -2.62 -1.88 -1.77
C ILE A 81 -3.94 -2.65 -1.63
N PHE A 82 -5.08 -1.99 -1.82
CA PHE A 82 -6.36 -2.69 -1.72
C PHE A 82 -6.56 -3.78 -2.77
N SER A 83 -6.22 -3.49 -4.03
CA SER A 83 -6.38 -4.43 -5.14
C SER A 83 -5.49 -5.65 -4.94
N GLU A 84 -4.22 -5.43 -4.55
CA GLU A 84 -3.28 -6.52 -4.29
C GLU A 84 -3.68 -7.34 -3.07
N ALA A 85 -4.04 -6.69 -1.96
CA ALA A 85 -4.52 -7.39 -0.77
C ALA A 85 -5.73 -8.29 -1.10
N LYS A 86 -6.64 -7.81 -1.96
CA LYS A 86 -7.79 -8.60 -2.41
C LYS A 86 -7.37 -9.81 -3.26
N ALA A 87 -6.43 -9.62 -4.18
CA ALA A 87 -5.89 -10.71 -5.01
C ALA A 87 -5.20 -11.79 -4.17
N LEU A 88 -4.51 -11.39 -3.10
CA LEU A 88 -3.85 -12.28 -2.14
C LEU A 88 -4.81 -12.90 -1.11
N GLY A 89 -6.12 -12.64 -1.19
CA GLY A 89 -7.10 -13.14 -0.24
C GLY A 89 -7.10 -12.44 1.13
N LEU A 90 -6.28 -11.39 1.30
CA LEU A 90 -6.18 -10.59 2.52
C LEU A 90 -7.31 -9.57 2.64
N GLY A 91 -7.47 -9.05 3.85
CA GLY A 91 -8.24 -7.85 4.15
C GLY A 91 -7.31 -6.63 4.22
N SER A 92 -7.84 -5.48 3.80
CA SER A 92 -7.18 -4.19 3.97
C SER A 92 -8.22 -3.16 4.44
N GLY A 93 -7.77 -2.25 5.30
CA GLY A 93 -8.51 -1.08 5.73
C GLY A 93 -7.82 0.20 5.29
N ILE A 94 -8.50 1.32 5.49
CA ILE A 94 -7.98 2.65 5.22
C ILE A 94 -8.42 3.59 6.33
N VAL A 95 -7.45 4.33 6.86
CA VAL A 95 -7.63 5.31 7.93
C VAL A 95 -7.01 6.61 7.46
N GLY A 96 -7.87 7.59 7.18
CA GLY A 96 -7.47 8.95 6.79
C GLY A 96 -7.66 9.99 7.89
N VAL A 97 -7.97 9.55 9.11
CA VAL A 97 -8.13 10.43 10.28
C VAL A 97 -7.41 9.77 11.45
N PHE A 98 -6.39 10.43 11.97
CA PHE A 98 -5.59 10.03 13.12
C PHE A 98 -4.96 11.28 13.75
N GLU A 99 -4.26 11.11 14.87
CA GLU A 99 -3.51 12.20 15.52
C GLU A 99 -2.09 12.23 14.93
N ASP A 100 -1.85 13.15 13.99
CA ASP A 100 -0.63 13.20 13.18
C ASP A 100 0.63 13.25 14.04
N GLN A 101 0.65 14.14 15.03
CA GLN A 101 1.77 14.32 15.95
C GLN A 101 2.09 13.02 16.70
N ARG A 102 1.05 12.28 17.11
CA ARG A 102 1.22 11.01 17.82
C ARG A 102 1.80 9.93 16.91
N VAL A 103 1.38 9.88 15.65
CA VAL A 103 1.92 8.97 14.64
C VAL A 103 3.39 9.29 14.35
N ILE A 104 3.72 10.57 14.17
CA ILE A 104 5.08 11.06 13.93
C ILE A 104 6.01 10.64 15.07
N GLU A 105 5.58 10.85 16.31
CA GLU A 105 6.35 10.47 17.51
C GLU A 105 6.57 8.95 17.61
N ILE A 106 5.52 8.15 17.46
CA ILE A 106 5.60 6.69 17.60
C ILE A 106 6.49 6.06 16.53
N LEU A 107 6.37 6.53 15.28
CA LEU A 107 7.10 5.98 14.15
C LEU A 107 8.47 6.64 13.92
N GLY A 108 8.80 7.70 14.66
CA GLY A 108 10.03 8.46 14.47
C GLY A 108 10.12 9.12 13.09
N ILE A 109 8.98 9.56 12.55
CA ILE A 109 8.93 10.23 11.24
C ILE A 109 9.65 11.59 11.37
N PRO A 110 10.50 11.99 10.40
CA PRO A 110 11.11 13.31 10.44
C PRO A 110 10.05 14.41 10.42
N GLN A 111 10.20 15.45 11.24
CA GLN A 111 9.24 16.56 11.40
C GLN A 111 8.86 17.29 10.09
N ALA A 112 9.67 17.13 9.03
CA ALA A 112 9.39 17.69 7.70
C ALA A 112 8.46 16.81 6.83
N HIS A 113 7.98 15.66 7.34
CA HIS A 113 7.07 14.76 6.62
C HIS A 113 5.73 14.69 7.32
N GLU A 114 4.67 14.67 6.52
CA GLU A 114 3.31 14.54 7.01
C GLU A 114 2.74 13.15 6.67
N PRO A 115 2.25 12.39 7.66
CA PRO A 115 1.53 11.16 7.40
C PRO A 115 0.19 11.46 6.73
N LEU A 116 -0.08 10.87 5.56
CA LEU A 116 -1.32 11.09 4.81
C LEU A 116 -2.34 9.95 4.97
N LEU A 117 -1.87 8.72 5.18
CA LEU A 117 -2.73 7.54 5.18
C LEU A 117 -2.15 6.42 6.03
N ILE A 118 -3.00 5.75 6.82
CA ILE A 118 -2.67 4.50 7.50
C ILE A 118 -3.53 3.39 6.91
N MET A 119 -2.90 2.28 6.53
CA MET A 119 -3.57 1.15 5.91
C MET A 119 -3.34 -0.14 6.70
N PRO A 120 -4.24 -0.51 7.64
CA PRO A 120 -4.16 -1.79 8.33
C PRO A 120 -4.43 -2.94 7.36
N MET A 121 -3.71 -4.05 7.52
CA MET A 121 -3.82 -5.22 6.66
C MET A 121 -3.62 -6.50 7.44
N GLY A 122 -4.27 -7.58 6.99
CA GLY A 122 -4.14 -8.89 7.61
C GLY A 122 -5.10 -9.92 7.02
N LYS A 123 -5.05 -11.14 7.54
CA LYS A 123 -6.05 -12.16 7.22
C LYS A 123 -7.40 -11.74 7.78
N LYS A 124 -8.47 -11.97 7.04
CA LYS A 124 -9.84 -11.60 7.46
C LYS A 124 -10.23 -12.42 8.68
N GLY A 125 -10.64 -11.73 9.75
CA GLY A 125 -11.22 -12.34 10.95
C GLY A 125 -12.67 -12.76 10.76
#